data_AF-A0A5A5RUU6-F1
#
_entry.id   AF-A0A5A5RUU6-F1
#
_cell.length_a   1.000
_cell.length_b   1.000
_cell.length_c   1.000
_cell.angle_alpha   90.00
_cell.angle_beta   90.00
_cell.angle_gamma   90.00
#
_symmetry.space_group_name_H-M   'P 1'
#
loop_
_entity.id
_entity.type
_entity.pdbx_description
1 polymer ?
#
loop_
_entity_poly.entity_id
_entity_poly.type
_entity_poly.pdbx_seq_one_letter_code
_entity_poly.pdbx_strand_id
1 'polypeptide(L)'
;MQETGAISGRLFEPSKAGGKILKLSYQEVKITDRGVNLVEFHVRRFNPVGQAELKMVERLRKVAQGRLKPEMVDLRFYTHELREYIRYKKLGYPTGQPPDPDLAYKLWNNAHTATLEDYGLKEGFGVLFHPSIED
;
A
#
# COMPACT_ATOMS: atom_id res chain seq x y z
N MET A 1 -7.52 19.99 6.58
CA MET A 1 -6.28 20.72 6.89
C MET A 1 -5.13 19.79 6.55
N GLN A 2 -4.03 20.31 6.01
CA GLN A 2 -2.84 19.51 5.78
C GLN A 2 -2.05 19.36 7.07
N GLU A 3 -1.50 18.18 7.28
CA GLU A 3 -0.74 17.78 8.46
C GLU A 3 0.44 16.90 8.02
N THR A 4 1.53 16.93 8.77
CA THR A 4 2.69 16.07 8.52
C THR A 4 2.51 14.75 9.27
N GLY A 5 2.58 13.63 8.56
CA GLY A 5 2.55 12.30 9.15
C GLY A 5 3.67 12.11 10.16
N ALA A 6 3.35 11.65 11.36
CA ALA A 6 4.29 11.57 12.46
C ALA A 6 5.38 10.52 12.21
N ILE A 7 5.05 9.45 11.48
CA ILE A 7 5.98 8.36 11.18
C ILE A 7 6.59 8.51 9.79
N SER A 8 5.75 8.78 8.79
CA SER A 8 6.15 8.90 7.40
C SER A 8 6.88 10.23 7.09
N GLY A 9 6.60 11.29 7.85
CA GLY A 9 7.09 12.64 7.57
C GLY A 9 6.44 13.32 6.36
N ARG A 10 5.41 12.70 5.76
CA ARG A 10 4.75 13.18 4.53
C ARG A 10 3.63 14.16 4.86
N LEU A 11 3.52 15.24 4.08
CA LEU A 11 2.40 16.18 4.18
C LEU A 11 1.16 15.61 3.49
N PHE A 12 0.03 15.52 4.19
CA PHE A 12 -1.22 14.98 3.66
C PHE A 12 -2.45 15.56 4.37
N GLU A 13 -3.66 15.27 3.88
CA GLU A 13 -4.93 15.66 4.51
C GLU A 13 -5.63 14.43 5.12
N PRO A 14 -5.54 14.19 6.45
CA PRO A 14 -6.15 13.01 7.09
C PRO A 14 -7.67 12.89 6.85
N SER A 15 -8.38 14.01 6.80
CA SER A 15 -9.83 14.04 6.55
C SER A 15 -10.22 13.58 5.14
N LYS A 16 -9.27 13.54 4.20
CA LYS A 16 -9.45 13.09 2.81
C LYS A 16 -8.78 11.74 2.53
N ALA A 17 -8.43 10.98 3.56
CA ALA A 17 -7.70 9.72 3.44
C ALA A 17 -8.58 8.47 3.41
N GLY A 18 -9.91 8.60 3.25
CA GLY A 18 -10.81 7.44 3.17
C GLY A 18 -11.05 6.74 4.52
N GLY A 19 -10.94 7.48 5.63
CA GLY A 19 -11.22 6.99 6.98
C GLY A 19 -10.18 7.42 8.01
N LYS A 20 -10.48 7.15 9.29
CA LYS A 20 -9.59 7.47 10.41
C LYS A 20 -8.25 6.73 10.29
N ILE A 21 -7.20 7.34 10.81
CA ILE A 21 -5.92 6.69 11.07
C ILE A 21 -6.07 5.84 12.32
N LEU A 22 -5.59 4.61 12.28
CA LEU A 22 -5.67 3.62 13.35
C LEU A 22 -4.25 3.19 13.76
N LYS A 23 -4.13 2.44 14.86
CA LYS A 23 -2.87 1.78 15.23
C LYS A 23 -3.00 0.29 14.95
N LEU A 24 -2.67 -0.13 13.73
CA LEU A 24 -2.82 -1.48 13.23
C LEU A 24 -1.50 -2.24 13.29
N SER A 25 -1.60 -3.56 13.42
CA SER A 25 -0.46 -4.47 13.27
C SER A 25 -0.50 -5.11 11.88
N TYR A 26 0.66 -5.20 11.26
CA TYR A 26 0.88 -6.03 10.05
C TYR A 26 1.35 -7.44 10.41
N GLN A 27 1.55 -7.74 11.70
CA GLN A 27 2.00 -9.05 12.17
C GLN A 27 0.82 -10.03 12.22
N GLU A 28 1.13 -11.33 12.18
CA GLU A 28 0.16 -12.43 12.29
C GLU A 28 -0.88 -12.51 11.15
N VAL A 29 -0.66 -11.79 10.05
CA VAL A 29 -1.47 -11.92 8.84
C VAL A 29 -1.01 -13.09 7.99
N LYS A 30 -1.96 -13.79 7.36
CA LYS A 30 -1.67 -14.81 6.36
C LYS A 30 -1.77 -14.21 4.95
N ILE A 31 -0.68 -14.29 4.20
CA ILE A 31 -0.69 -13.99 2.77
C ILE A 31 -1.42 -15.13 2.04
N THR A 32 -2.44 -14.80 1.26
CA THR A 32 -3.29 -15.76 0.52
C THR A 32 -3.41 -15.35 -0.93
N ASP A 33 -3.65 -16.30 -1.85
CA ASP A 33 -3.83 -15.99 -3.28
C ASP A 33 -4.93 -14.95 -3.52
N ARG A 34 -6.04 -15.03 -2.78
CA ARG A 34 -7.13 -14.05 -2.85
C ARG A 34 -6.66 -12.64 -2.44
N GLY A 35 -5.88 -12.53 -1.39
CA GLY A 35 -5.33 -11.25 -0.97
C GLY A 35 -4.31 -10.71 -1.98
N VAL A 36 -3.45 -11.57 -2.53
CA VAL A 36 -2.49 -11.16 -3.55
C VAL A 36 -3.20 -10.69 -4.82
N ASN A 37 -4.31 -11.30 -5.22
CA ASN A 37 -5.16 -10.80 -6.32
C ASN A 37 -5.63 -9.36 -6.06
N LEU A 38 -6.02 -9.03 -4.82
CA LEU A 38 -6.47 -7.69 -4.46
C LEU A 38 -5.32 -6.68 -4.43
N VAL A 39 -4.14 -7.09 -3.93
CA VAL A 39 -2.93 -6.26 -3.98
C VAL A 39 -2.56 -5.95 -5.43
N GLU A 40 -2.50 -6.97 -6.28
CA GLU A 40 -2.19 -6.80 -7.70
C GLU A 40 -3.21 -5.88 -8.41
N PHE A 41 -4.49 -6.08 -8.13
CA PHE A 41 -5.55 -5.22 -8.66
C PHE A 41 -5.38 -3.75 -8.26
N HIS A 42 -5.03 -3.50 -6.99
CA HIS A 42 -4.78 -2.15 -6.49
C HIS A 42 -3.52 -1.54 -7.09
N VAL A 43 -2.39 -2.25 -7.09
CA VAL A 43 -1.13 -1.78 -7.70
C VAL A 43 -1.29 -1.44 -9.18
N ARG A 44 -2.01 -2.28 -9.94
CA ARG A 44 -2.23 -2.07 -11.38
C ARG A 44 -3.17 -0.91 -11.71
N ARG A 45 -3.78 -0.25 -10.73
CA ARG A 45 -4.58 0.96 -10.94
C ARG A 45 -3.73 2.17 -11.34
N PHE A 46 -2.44 2.12 -11.00
CA PHE A 46 -1.47 3.19 -11.24
C PHE A 46 -0.89 3.06 -12.64
N ASN A 47 -0.85 4.16 -13.40
CA ASN A 47 -0.35 4.16 -14.77
C ASN A 47 0.71 5.26 -14.95
N PRO A 48 1.96 4.91 -15.30
CA PRO A 48 2.48 3.55 -15.42
C PRO A 48 2.49 2.80 -14.07
N VAL A 49 2.43 1.48 -14.11
CA VAL A 49 2.59 0.64 -12.91
C VAL A 49 4.08 0.63 -12.54
N GLY A 50 4.39 0.80 -11.25
CA GLY A 50 5.76 0.73 -10.77
C GLY A 50 6.32 -0.70 -10.82
N GLN A 51 7.60 -0.82 -11.23
CA GLN A 51 8.25 -2.13 -11.40
C GLN A 51 8.53 -2.82 -10.06
N ALA A 52 8.88 -2.07 -9.02
CA ALA A 52 9.14 -2.62 -7.70
C ALA A 52 7.86 -3.25 -7.10
N GLU A 53 6.72 -2.62 -7.30
CA GLU A 53 5.41 -3.10 -6.86
C GLU A 53 5.03 -4.40 -7.57
N LEU A 54 5.28 -4.50 -8.89
CA LEU A 54 5.07 -5.74 -9.64
C LEU A 54 5.98 -6.87 -9.14
N LYS A 55 7.27 -6.60 -8.90
CA LYS A 55 8.19 -7.57 -8.30
C LYS A 55 7.75 -8.01 -6.89
N MET A 56 7.20 -7.09 -6.08
CA MET A 56 6.60 -7.44 -4.79
C MET A 56 5.37 -8.33 -4.94
N VAL A 57 4.48 -8.05 -5.90
CA VAL A 57 3.33 -8.92 -6.19
C VAL A 57 3.78 -10.34 -6.56
N GLU A 58 4.79 -10.49 -7.41
CA GLU A 58 5.36 -11.80 -7.75
C GLU A 58 5.95 -12.51 -6.54
N ARG A 59 6.64 -11.78 -5.67
CA ARG A 59 7.16 -12.31 -4.41
C ARG A 59 6.04 -12.78 -3.50
N LEU A 60 4.98 -12.00 -3.33
CA LEU A 60 3.79 -12.37 -2.56
C LEU A 60 3.09 -13.61 -3.11
N ARG A 61 3.06 -13.81 -4.44
CA ARG A 61 2.54 -15.05 -5.06
C ARG A 61 3.33 -16.28 -4.61
N LYS A 62 4.66 -16.18 -4.61
CA LYS A 62 5.54 -17.27 -4.15
C LYS A 62 5.27 -17.59 -2.67
N VAL A 63 5.06 -16.57 -1.85
CA VAL A 63 4.70 -16.74 -0.44
C VAL A 63 3.33 -17.41 -0.28
N ALA A 64 2.29 -16.93 -0.98
CA ALA A 64 0.94 -17.49 -0.92
C ALA A 64 0.90 -18.99 -1.28
N GLN A 65 1.76 -19.41 -2.21
CA GLN A 65 1.87 -20.78 -2.71
C GLN A 65 2.81 -21.66 -1.86
N GLY A 66 3.38 -21.14 -0.77
CA GLY A 66 4.33 -21.87 0.07
C GLY A 66 5.70 -22.11 -0.57
N ARG A 67 6.02 -21.43 -1.68
CA ARG A 67 7.30 -21.52 -2.39
C ARG A 67 8.38 -20.60 -1.81
N LEU A 68 7.97 -19.67 -0.95
CA LEU A 68 8.85 -18.73 -0.26
C LEU A 68 8.34 -18.50 1.17
N LYS A 69 9.24 -18.50 2.15
CA LYS A 69 8.89 -18.15 3.53
C LYS A 69 8.62 -16.63 3.60
N PRO A 70 7.51 -16.18 4.22
CA PRO A 70 7.24 -14.75 4.35
C PRO A 70 8.30 -14.07 5.23
N GLU A 71 8.70 -12.87 4.84
CA GLU A 71 9.48 -11.95 5.65
C GLU A 71 8.64 -10.75 6.09
N MET A 72 9.14 -9.99 7.07
CA MET A 72 8.39 -8.86 7.62
C MET A 72 8.06 -7.79 6.57
N VAL A 73 8.91 -7.62 5.55
CA VAL A 73 8.66 -6.71 4.43
C VAL A 73 7.50 -7.17 3.54
N ASP A 74 7.35 -8.49 3.35
CA ASP A 74 6.21 -9.05 2.60
C ASP A 74 4.90 -8.76 3.32
N LEU A 75 4.88 -8.94 4.64
CA LEU A 75 3.69 -8.66 5.45
C LEU A 75 3.33 -7.18 5.43
N ARG A 76 4.33 -6.29 5.59
CA ARG A 76 4.12 -4.84 5.53
C ARG A 76 3.51 -4.41 4.20
N PHE A 77 4.15 -4.77 3.09
CA PHE A 77 3.64 -4.45 1.75
C PHE A 77 2.23 -4.98 1.54
N TYR A 78 2.01 -6.27 1.83
CA TYR A 78 0.70 -6.90 1.66
C TYR A 78 -0.41 -6.19 2.45
N THR A 79 -0.18 -5.89 3.73
CA THR A 79 -1.18 -5.22 4.57
C THR A 79 -1.37 -3.75 4.24
N HIS A 80 -0.32 -3.08 3.80
CA HIS A 80 -0.35 -1.69 3.34
C HIS A 80 -1.22 -1.60 2.10
N GLU A 81 -0.91 -2.34 1.03
CA GLU A 81 -1.66 -2.26 -0.22
C GLU A 81 -3.14 -2.65 -0.07
N LEU A 82 -3.45 -3.66 0.76
CA LEU A 82 -4.84 -4.02 1.06
C LEU A 82 -5.60 -2.92 1.81
N ARG A 83 -4.93 -2.24 2.74
CA ARG A 83 -5.54 -1.17 3.53
C ARG A 83 -5.73 0.10 2.70
N GLU A 84 -4.75 0.44 1.88
CA GLU A 84 -4.83 1.55 0.93
C GLU A 84 -5.97 1.31 -0.08
N TYR A 85 -6.10 0.08 -0.60
CA TYR A 85 -7.23 -0.30 -1.46
C TYR A 85 -8.60 -0.04 -0.80
N ILE A 86 -8.77 -0.36 0.49
CA ILE A 86 -10.01 -0.09 1.23
C ILE A 86 -10.27 1.42 1.35
N ARG A 87 -9.24 2.23 1.56
CA ARG A 87 -9.35 3.70 1.62
C ARG A 87 -9.81 4.25 0.26
N TYR A 88 -9.24 3.78 -0.84
CA TYR A 88 -9.67 4.14 -2.19
C TYR A 88 -11.14 3.83 -2.45
N LYS A 89 -11.62 2.65 -2.05
CA LYS A 89 -13.05 2.30 -2.16
C LYS A 89 -13.93 3.28 -1.40
N LYS A 90 -13.55 3.67 -0.18
CA LYS A 90 -14.29 4.64 0.64
C LYS A 90 -14.27 6.05 0.07
N LEU A 91 -13.24 6.39 -0.71
CA LEU A 91 -13.12 7.66 -1.43
C LEU A 91 -13.91 7.67 -2.75
N GLY A 92 -14.62 6.60 -3.10
CA GLY A 92 -15.38 6.51 -4.34
C GLY A 92 -14.58 6.01 -5.56
N TYR A 93 -13.36 5.50 -5.34
CA TYR A 93 -12.50 4.96 -6.38
C TYR A 93 -12.30 3.44 -6.19
N PRO A 94 -13.32 2.60 -6.47
CA PRO A 94 -13.15 1.15 -6.42
C PRO A 94 -12.21 0.64 -7.52
N THR A 95 -12.09 1.38 -8.63
CA THR A 95 -11.23 1.10 -9.78
C THR A 95 -10.61 2.39 -10.29
N GLY A 96 -9.46 2.31 -10.97
CA GLY A 96 -8.82 3.48 -11.61
C GLY A 96 -8.44 4.59 -10.63
N GLN A 97 -8.32 5.80 -11.18
CA GLN A 97 -7.93 7.05 -10.53
C GLN A 97 -8.65 8.24 -11.18
N PRO A 98 -8.68 9.42 -10.53
CA PRO A 98 -9.06 10.66 -11.18
C PRO A 98 -8.31 10.88 -12.50
N PRO A 99 -8.95 11.42 -13.56
CA PRO A 99 -8.27 11.72 -14.82
C PRO A 99 -7.32 12.92 -14.70
N ASP A 100 -7.61 13.83 -13.77
CA ASP A 100 -6.75 14.97 -13.46
C ASP A 100 -5.54 14.49 -12.63
N PRO A 101 -4.29 14.72 -13.09
CA PRO A 101 -3.10 14.22 -12.41
C PRO A 101 -2.91 14.78 -11.00
N ASP A 102 -3.29 16.03 -10.74
CA ASP A 102 -3.14 16.65 -9.42
C ASP A 102 -4.15 16.06 -8.43
N LEU A 103 -5.37 15.80 -8.87
CA LEU A 103 -6.38 15.11 -8.07
C LEU A 103 -5.99 13.65 -7.83
N ALA A 104 -5.43 12.96 -8.84
CA ALA A 104 -4.92 11.60 -8.69
C ALA A 104 -3.79 11.53 -7.66
N TYR A 105 -2.82 12.45 -7.75
CA TYR A 105 -1.73 12.56 -6.78
C TYR A 105 -2.25 12.87 -5.37
N LYS A 106 -3.17 13.82 -5.21
CA LYS A 106 -3.72 14.17 -3.88
C LYS A 106 -4.48 12.99 -3.27
N LEU A 107 -5.28 12.29 -4.06
CA LEU A 107 -6.01 11.09 -3.63
C LEU A 107 -5.03 10.01 -3.16
N TRP A 108 -4.04 9.69 -4.00
CA TRP A 108 -2.99 8.73 -3.68
C TRP A 108 -2.24 9.14 -2.42
N ASN A 109 -1.69 10.35 -2.38
CA ASN A 109 -0.87 10.81 -1.28
C ASN A 109 -1.62 10.75 0.06
N ASN A 110 -2.91 11.13 0.09
CA ASN A 110 -3.71 11.07 1.31
C ASN A 110 -3.99 9.63 1.75
N ALA A 111 -4.41 8.75 0.84
CA ALA A 111 -4.70 7.36 1.15
C ALA A 111 -3.44 6.56 1.52
N HIS A 112 -2.36 6.77 0.77
CA HIS A 112 -1.06 6.15 0.96
C HIS A 112 -0.45 6.57 2.31
N THR A 113 -0.33 7.88 2.55
CA THR A 113 0.25 8.40 3.79
C THR A 113 -0.53 7.95 5.02
N ALA A 114 -1.87 7.99 4.99
CA ALA A 114 -2.66 7.49 6.12
C ALA A 114 -2.50 5.99 6.36
N THR A 115 -2.15 5.21 5.35
CA THR A 115 -1.89 3.77 5.48
C THR A 115 -0.49 3.51 6.06
N LEU A 116 0.51 4.32 5.69
CA LEU A 116 1.81 4.31 6.37
C LEU A 116 1.63 4.58 7.88
N GLU A 117 0.85 5.62 8.22
CA GLU A 117 0.55 5.96 9.61
C GLU A 117 -0.25 4.85 10.32
N ASP A 118 -1.18 4.17 9.61
CA ASP A 118 -1.95 3.05 10.19
C ASP A 118 -1.04 1.97 10.77
N TYR A 119 0.10 1.71 10.11
CA TYR A 119 1.02 0.62 10.46
C TYR A 119 2.35 1.09 11.07
N GLY A 120 2.51 2.40 11.28
CA GLY A 120 3.75 2.99 11.76
C GLY A 120 4.94 2.73 10.83
N LEU A 121 4.74 2.93 9.53
CA LEU A 121 5.73 2.66 8.49
C LEU A 121 6.27 3.93 7.85
N LYS A 122 7.49 3.83 7.33
CA LYS A 122 8.04 4.75 6.32
C LYS A 122 7.96 4.09 4.94
N GLU A 123 8.16 4.87 3.89
CA GLU A 123 8.39 4.31 2.56
C GLU A 123 9.83 3.80 2.41
N GLY A 124 10.06 3.06 1.32
CA GLY A 124 11.40 2.70 0.85
C GLY A 124 11.73 1.21 0.94
N PHE A 125 12.88 0.89 0.36
CA PHE A 125 13.47 -0.46 0.42
C PHE A 125 13.83 -0.84 1.86
N GLY A 126 13.69 -2.12 2.18
CA GLY A 126 13.76 -2.65 3.54
C GLY A 126 12.47 -2.44 4.36
N VAL A 127 11.63 -1.46 4.01
CA VAL A 127 10.35 -1.22 4.70
C VAL A 127 9.18 -1.77 3.90
N LEU A 128 8.86 -1.19 2.73
CA LEU A 128 7.78 -1.67 1.87
C LEU A 128 8.29 -2.57 0.73
N PHE A 129 9.52 -2.35 0.27
CA PHE A 129 10.09 -3.13 -0.83
C PHE A 129 11.21 -4.03 -0.32
N HIS A 130 11.17 -5.32 -0.68
CA HIS A 130 12.21 -6.26 -0.28
C HIS A 130 13.55 -5.91 -0.98
N PRO A 131 14.70 -5.87 -0.29
CA PRO A 131 15.97 -5.49 -0.93
C PRO A 131 16.35 -6.33 -2.16
N SER A 132 15.98 -7.61 -2.20
CA SER A 132 16.25 -8.48 -3.37
C SER A 132 15.49 -8.12 -4.66
N ILE A 133 14.60 -7.13 -4.63
CA ILE A 133 13.90 -6.66 -5.83
C ILE A 133 14.44 -5.31 -6.32
N GLU A 134 15.40 -4.73 -5.59
CA GLU A 134 16.24 -3.62 -6.02
C GLU A 134 17.16 -4.14 -7.15
N ASP A 135 17.32 -3.35 -8.22
CA ASP A 135 18.14 -3.71 -9.39
C ASP A 135 19.65 -3.64 -9.08
#